data_AF-A0AAP0ASV1-F1
#
_entry.id   AF-A0AAP0ASV1-F1
#
_cell.length_a   1.000
_cell.length_b   1.000
_cell.length_c   1.000
_cell.angle_alpha   90.00
_cell.angle_beta   90.00
_cell.angle_gamma   90.00
#
_symmetry.space_group_name_H-M   'P 1'
#
loop_
_entity.id
_entity.type
_entity.pdbx_description
1 polymer ?
#
loop_
_entity_poly.entity_id
_entity_poly.type
_entity_poly.pdbx_seq_one_letter_code
_entity_poly.pdbx_strand_id
1 'polypeptide(L)'
;MVGDATQKGISGGQKRRLTLGEMMVGPSRVFYMDEISNGLDSSTTFQIISCIQQLVHITEATALISLLQPTPETFNLFDDIILMEKGKIIYHGPRELILGFFENCGFRCPPRKGIADFLQEIISEKDQAQYWYHADKPYSYVTADSFYKKFQSSRYWKGAR
;
A
#
# COMPACT_ATOMS: atom_id res chain seq x y z
N MET A 1 -21.51 -25.89 -8.14
CA MET A 1 -22.28 -24.64 -7.89
C MET A 1 -22.02 -24.24 -6.45
N VAL A 2 -21.51 -23.03 -6.20
CA VAL A 2 -21.03 -22.61 -4.86
C VAL A 2 -22.13 -21.82 -4.14
N GLY A 3 -23.05 -22.55 -3.49
CA GLY A 3 -24.14 -22.01 -2.68
C GLY A 3 -25.32 -21.44 -3.48
N ASP A 4 -26.53 -21.64 -2.97
CA ASP A 4 -27.80 -21.10 -3.47
C ASP A 4 -28.58 -20.48 -2.28
N ALA A 5 -29.63 -19.71 -2.53
CA ALA A 5 -30.56 -19.14 -1.55
C ALA A 5 -31.07 -20.16 -0.50
N THR A 6 -31.02 -21.46 -0.81
CA THR A 6 -31.42 -22.56 0.08
C THR A 6 -30.26 -23.26 0.80
N GLN A 7 -29.00 -23.04 0.43
CA GLN A 7 -27.82 -23.65 1.04
C GLN A 7 -26.74 -22.61 1.34
N LYS A 8 -26.44 -22.40 2.64
CA LYS A 8 -25.27 -21.59 3.06
C LYS A 8 -24.01 -22.17 2.39
N GLY A 9 -23.56 -21.48 1.34
CA GLY A 9 -22.34 -21.81 0.63
C GLY A 9 -21.09 -21.44 1.42
N ILE A 10 -20.01 -21.18 0.69
CA ILE A 10 -18.72 -20.85 1.28
C ILE A 10 -18.71 -19.45 1.95
N SER A 11 -17.90 -19.27 2.98
CA SER A 11 -17.76 -18.01 3.73
C SER A 11 -17.27 -16.86 2.85
N GLY A 12 -17.41 -15.60 3.30
CA GLY A 12 -16.92 -14.43 2.56
C GLY A 12 -15.43 -14.53 2.19
N GLY A 13 -14.59 -14.96 3.13
CA GLY A 13 -13.16 -15.21 2.87
C GLY A 13 -12.92 -16.35 1.88
N GLN A 14 -13.73 -17.41 1.92
CA GLN A 14 -13.65 -18.49 0.94
C GLN A 14 -14.09 -18.03 -0.47
N LYS A 15 -15.13 -17.18 -0.59
CA LYS A 15 -15.51 -16.57 -1.86
C LYS A 15 -14.37 -15.73 -2.43
N ARG A 16 -13.70 -14.91 -1.60
CA ARG A 16 -12.56 -14.10 -2.05
C ARG A 16 -11.40 -14.97 -2.56
N ARG A 17 -11.06 -16.05 -1.85
CA ARG A 17 -10.04 -17.01 -2.29
C ARG A 17 -10.40 -17.69 -3.61
N LEU A 18 -11.67 -18.05 -3.80
CA LEU A 18 -12.14 -18.64 -5.07
C LEU A 18 -12.05 -17.64 -6.23
N THR A 19 -12.52 -16.42 -6.05
CA THR A 19 -12.44 -15.36 -7.07
C THR A 19 -11.00 -15.04 -7.45
N LEU A 20 -10.09 -14.96 -6.46
CA LEU A 20 -8.66 -14.79 -6.73
C LEU A 20 -8.10 -15.97 -7.54
N GLY A 21 -8.44 -17.20 -7.15
CA GLY A 21 -8.05 -18.40 -7.89
C GLY A 21 -8.51 -18.36 -9.34
N GLU A 22 -9.77 -17.99 -9.60
CA GLU A 22 -10.32 -17.84 -10.96
C GLU A 22 -9.57 -16.79 -11.77
N MET A 23 -9.31 -15.60 -11.20
CA MET A 23 -8.55 -14.53 -11.88
C MET A 23 -7.13 -14.95 -12.24
N MET A 24 -6.54 -15.84 -11.44
CA MET A 24 -5.17 -16.34 -11.62
C MET A 24 -5.08 -17.50 -12.63
N VAL A 25 -6.20 -18.10 -13.04
CA VAL A 25 -6.22 -19.11 -14.09
C VAL A 25 -6.11 -18.41 -15.46
N GLY A 26 -4.96 -18.57 -16.11
CA GLY A 26 -4.73 -18.08 -17.47
C GLY A 26 -3.34 -17.49 -17.66
N PRO A 27 -3.01 -17.01 -18.87
CA PRO A 27 -1.70 -16.43 -19.18
C PRO A 27 -1.52 -14.99 -18.69
N SER A 28 -2.38 -14.50 -17.78
CA SER A 28 -2.35 -13.12 -17.28
C SER A 28 -1.06 -12.84 -16.51
N ARG A 29 -0.30 -11.84 -16.97
CA ARG A 29 0.96 -11.41 -16.32
C ARG A 29 0.78 -10.20 -15.42
N VAL A 30 -0.39 -9.56 -15.41
CA VAL A 30 -0.67 -8.38 -14.60
C VAL A 30 -2.03 -8.52 -13.94
N PHE A 31 -2.07 -8.32 -12.61
CA PHE A 31 -3.27 -8.37 -11.80
C PHE A 31 -3.53 -7.00 -11.16
N TYR A 32 -4.78 -6.53 -11.25
CA TYR A 32 -5.24 -5.33 -10.58
C TYR A 32 -6.27 -5.72 -9.53
N MET A 33 -6.03 -5.34 -8.28
CA MET A 33 -6.77 -5.82 -7.14
C MET A 33 -7.14 -4.67 -6.22
N ASP A 34 -8.38 -4.20 -6.34
CA ASP A 34 -8.89 -3.12 -5.50
C ASP A 34 -9.68 -3.66 -4.30
N GLU A 35 -9.45 -3.03 -3.14
CA GLU A 35 -10.10 -3.32 -1.86
C GLU A 35 -10.23 -4.82 -1.51
N ILE A 36 -9.19 -5.63 -1.77
CA ILE A 36 -9.28 -7.09 -1.58
C ILE A 36 -9.36 -7.54 -0.12
N SER A 37 -9.02 -6.67 0.83
CA SER A 37 -9.12 -6.91 2.26
C SER A 37 -10.47 -6.51 2.86
N ASN A 38 -11.37 -5.86 2.10
CA ASN A 38 -12.62 -5.34 2.65
C ASN A 38 -13.51 -6.48 3.19
N GLY A 39 -13.92 -6.36 4.45
CA GLY A 39 -14.72 -7.37 5.16
C GLY A 39 -13.95 -8.62 5.59
N LEU A 40 -12.61 -8.61 5.53
CA LEU A 40 -11.74 -9.69 6.00
C LEU A 40 -11.02 -9.29 7.29
N ASP A 41 -10.72 -10.27 8.13
CA ASP A 41 -9.82 -10.09 9.27
C ASP A 41 -8.35 -9.98 8.80
N SER A 42 -7.48 -9.51 9.70
CA SER A 42 -6.06 -9.29 9.40
C SER A 42 -5.31 -10.57 9.06
N SER A 43 -5.63 -11.69 9.69
CA SER A 43 -4.98 -12.99 9.43
C SER A 43 -5.35 -13.52 8.05
N THR A 44 -6.64 -13.48 7.70
CA THR A 44 -7.11 -13.86 6.36
C THR A 44 -6.52 -12.95 5.29
N THR A 45 -6.44 -11.65 5.54
CA THR A 45 -5.82 -10.68 4.61
C THR A 45 -4.34 -11.02 4.39
N PHE A 46 -3.57 -11.23 5.45
CA PHE A 46 -2.16 -11.60 5.36
C PHE A 46 -1.95 -12.88 4.53
N GLN A 47 -2.75 -13.92 4.78
CA GLN A 47 -2.68 -15.18 4.02
C GLN A 47 -2.95 -14.97 2.53
N ILE A 48 -3.95 -14.16 2.19
CA ILE A 48 -4.29 -13.84 0.79
C ILE A 48 -3.14 -13.10 0.11
N ILE A 49 -2.62 -12.05 0.74
CA ILE A 49 -1.52 -11.25 0.17
C ILE A 49 -0.25 -12.08 0.04
N SER A 50 0.08 -12.91 1.03
CA SER A 50 1.25 -13.79 0.97
C SER A 50 1.14 -14.80 -0.17
N CYS A 51 -0.05 -15.37 -0.39
CA CYS A 51 -0.31 -16.26 -1.51
C CYS A 51 -0.13 -15.54 -2.85
N ILE A 52 -0.67 -14.32 -2.98
CA ILE A 52 -0.51 -13.51 -4.19
C ILE A 52 0.96 -13.18 -4.45
N GLN A 53 1.70 -12.78 -3.41
CA GLN A 53 3.14 -12.48 -3.49
C GLN A 53 3.92 -13.69 -4.03
N GLN A 54 3.70 -14.87 -3.46
CA GLN A 54 4.36 -16.10 -3.92
C GLN A 54 4.02 -16.41 -5.38
N LEU A 55 2.75 -16.25 -5.76
CA LEU A 55 2.30 -16.51 -7.12
C LEU A 55 2.92 -15.54 -8.13
N VAL A 56 2.96 -14.24 -7.85
CA VAL A 56 3.59 -13.27 -8.76
C VAL A 56 5.09 -13.53 -8.91
N HIS A 57 5.78 -13.93 -7.85
CA HIS A 57 7.20 -14.27 -7.91
C HIS A 57 7.47 -15.57 -8.68
N ILE A 58 6.62 -16.59 -8.55
CA ILE A 58 6.76 -17.87 -9.29
C ILE A 58 6.44 -17.69 -10.78
N THR A 59 5.43 -16.89 -11.09
CA THR A 59 4.91 -16.72 -12.46
C THR A 59 5.55 -15.56 -13.21
N GLU A 60 6.46 -14.81 -12.58
CA GLU A 60 7.01 -13.55 -13.08
C GLU A 60 5.92 -12.55 -13.48
N ALA A 61 4.80 -12.57 -12.76
CA ALA A 61 3.68 -11.64 -12.95
C ALA A 61 3.86 -10.38 -12.08
N THR A 62 2.99 -9.39 -12.27
CA THR A 62 2.92 -8.16 -11.46
C THR A 62 1.53 -8.04 -10.86
N ALA A 63 1.41 -7.74 -9.57
CA ALA A 63 0.14 -7.42 -8.93
C ALA A 63 0.16 -5.99 -8.37
N LEU A 64 -0.81 -5.18 -8.78
CA LEU A 64 -1.11 -3.88 -8.17
C LEU A 64 -2.30 -4.07 -7.23
N ILE A 65 -2.05 -3.91 -5.93
CA ILE A 65 -3.04 -4.16 -4.87
C ILE A 65 -3.26 -2.88 -4.06
N SER A 66 -4.51 -2.50 -3.88
CA SER A 66 -4.93 -1.45 -2.96
C SER A 66 -5.43 -2.06 -1.64
N LEU A 67 -4.90 -1.56 -0.51
CA LEU A 67 -5.29 -1.98 0.83
C LEU A 67 -5.63 -0.76 1.70
N LEU A 68 -6.75 -0.86 2.41
CA LEU A 68 -7.11 0.08 3.48
C LEU A 68 -6.39 -0.33 4.76
N GLN A 69 -5.46 0.51 5.24
CA GLN A 69 -4.78 0.35 6.54
C GLN A 69 -4.23 -1.08 6.80
N PRO A 70 -3.26 -1.55 5.99
CA PRO A 70 -2.69 -2.88 6.19
C PRO A 70 -1.94 -2.97 7.53
N THR A 71 -1.96 -4.15 8.15
CA THR A 71 -1.10 -4.39 9.32
C THR A 71 0.37 -4.32 8.92
N PRO A 72 1.30 -4.08 9.86
CA PRO A 72 2.74 -4.05 9.56
C PRO A 72 3.22 -5.30 8.82
N GLU A 73 2.72 -6.48 9.20
CA GLU A 73 3.06 -7.76 8.57
C GLU A 73 2.60 -7.81 7.12
N THR A 74 1.36 -7.37 6.83
CA THR A 74 0.86 -7.31 5.45
C THR A 74 1.57 -6.25 4.62
N PHE A 75 1.84 -5.06 5.19
CA PHE A 75 2.59 -4.00 4.53
C PHE A 75 3.99 -4.46 4.12
N ASN A 76 4.64 -5.30 4.94
CA ASN A 76 5.97 -5.83 4.66
C ASN A 76 6.03 -6.88 3.54
N LEU A 77 4.89 -7.34 3.01
CA LEU A 77 4.83 -8.24 1.85
C LEU A 77 4.98 -7.50 0.51
N PHE A 78 4.94 -6.16 0.51
CA PHE A 78 5.05 -5.37 -0.71
C PHE A 78 6.50 -5.04 -1.04
N ASP A 79 6.86 -5.24 -2.31
CA ASP A 79 8.16 -4.87 -2.88
C ASP A 79 8.24 -3.34 -3.08
N ASP A 80 7.26 -2.78 -3.79
CA ASP A 80 7.12 -1.34 -4.06
C ASP A 80 5.84 -0.76 -3.44
N ILE A 81 5.89 0.52 -3.07
CA ILE A 81 4.74 1.29 -2.57
C ILE A 81 4.45 2.44 -3.52
N ILE A 82 3.17 2.60 -3.87
CA ILE A 82 2.64 3.80 -4.53
C ILE A 82 1.81 4.55 -3.48
N LEU A 83 2.23 5.77 -3.13
CA LEU A 83 1.48 6.65 -2.24
C LEU A 83 0.88 7.80 -3.05
N MET A 84 -0.42 8.00 -2.89
CA MET A 84 -1.18 9.00 -3.63
C MET A 84 -1.91 9.95 -2.70
N GLU A 85 -1.89 11.24 -3.03
CA GLU A 85 -2.69 12.27 -2.36
C GLU A 85 -3.29 13.20 -3.42
N LYS A 86 -4.61 13.46 -3.36
CA LYS A 86 -5.33 14.39 -4.26
C LYS A 86 -5.00 14.18 -5.75
N GLY A 87 -4.96 12.92 -6.18
CA GLY A 87 -4.70 12.52 -7.57
C GLY A 87 -3.24 12.57 -8.00
N LYS A 88 -2.28 12.81 -7.08
CA LYS A 88 -0.85 12.88 -7.37
C LYS A 88 -0.12 11.72 -6.72
N ILE A 89 0.81 11.12 -7.46
CA ILE A 89 1.75 10.14 -6.91
C ILE A 89 2.85 10.92 -6.19
N ILE A 90 2.79 10.92 -4.86
CA ILE A 90 3.77 11.62 -4.03
C ILE A 90 4.96 10.74 -3.67
N TYR A 91 4.84 9.43 -3.88
CA TYR A 91 5.94 8.47 -3.81
C TYR A 91 5.61 7.23 -4.65
N HIS A 92 6.61 6.71 -5.35
CA HIS A 92 6.57 5.41 -6.02
C HIS A 92 7.96 4.79 -6.01
N GLY A 93 8.10 3.61 -5.41
CA GLY A 93 9.33 2.84 -5.42
C GLY A 93 9.45 1.89 -4.23
N PRO A 94 10.67 1.36 -3.97
CA PRO A 94 10.88 0.31 -2.98
C PRO A 94 10.37 0.70 -1.61
N ARG A 95 9.67 -0.22 -0.96
CA ARG A 95 9.12 -0.03 0.39
C ARG A 95 10.19 0.40 1.40
N GLU A 96 11.40 -0.14 1.29
CA GLU A 96 12.52 0.13 2.20
C GLU A 96 13.02 1.57 2.14
N LEU A 97 12.76 2.26 1.02
CA LEU A 97 13.28 3.61 0.77
C LEU A 97 12.30 4.73 1.17
N ILE A 98 11.03 4.39 1.42
CA ILE A 98 9.97 5.38 1.63
C ILE A 98 10.19 6.24 2.88
N LEU A 99 10.67 5.63 3.98
CA LEU A 99 10.95 6.37 5.21
C LEU A 99 12.08 7.38 4.98
N GLY A 100 13.16 6.98 4.30
CA GLY A 100 14.25 7.89 3.95
C GLY A 100 13.82 9.04 3.03
N PHE A 101 12.86 8.81 2.13
CA PHE A 101 12.27 9.89 1.33
C PHE A 101 11.55 10.93 2.21
N PHE A 102 10.71 10.49 3.13
CA PHE A 102 9.97 11.40 4.01
C PHE A 102 10.85 12.06 5.08
N GLU A 103 11.91 11.40 5.53
CA GLU A 103 12.94 12.03 6.38
C GLU A 103 13.62 13.18 5.64
N ASN A 104 13.98 13.01 4.36
CA ASN A 104 14.50 14.11 3.54
C ASN A 104 13.48 15.23 3.30
N CYS A 105 12.18 14.95 3.48
CA CYS A 105 11.13 15.95 3.42
C CYS A 105 10.93 16.71 4.75
N GLY A 106 11.58 16.27 5.84
CA GLY A 106 11.48 16.84 7.18
C GLY A 106 10.60 16.05 8.16
N PHE A 107 10.16 14.84 7.78
CA PHE A 107 9.22 14.03 8.56
C PHE A 107 9.83 12.70 9.00
N ARG A 108 9.78 12.40 10.30
CA ARG A 108 10.31 11.14 10.85
C ARG A 108 9.20 10.29 11.45
N CYS A 109 9.18 9.02 11.09
CA CYS A 109 8.27 8.04 11.68
C CYS A 109 8.70 7.72 13.12
N PRO A 110 7.81 7.83 14.13
CA PRO A 110 8.10 7.43 15.50
C PRO A 110 8.34 5.91 15.62
N PRO A 111 9.18 5.44 16.57
CA PRO A 111 9.53 4.01 16.69
C PRO A 111 8.37 3.05 16.95
N ARG A 112 7.26 3.53 17.53
CA ARG A 112 6.08 2.71 17.87
C ARG A 112 4.92 2.86 16.87
N LYS A 113 5.10 3.66 15.81
CA LYS A 113 4.06 3.94 14.82
C LYS A 113 4.21 2.97 13.64
N GLY A 114 3.10 2.38 13.17
CA GLY A 114 3.09 1.60 11.94
C GLY A 114 3.41 2.49 10.74
N ILE A 115 4.24 1.98 9.81
CA ILE A 115 4.65 2.75 8.62
C ILE A 115 3.43 3.15 7.78
N ALA A 116 2.49 2.24 7.54
CA ALA A 116 1.29 2.53 6.77
C ALA A 116 0.42 3.64 7.40
N ASP A 117 0.29 3.65 8.72
CA ASP A 117 -0.45 4.69 9.45
C ASP A 117 0.29 6.03 9.39
N PHE A 118 1.61 6.02 9.59
CA PHE A 118 2.46 7.20 9.42
C PHE A 118 2.27 7.81 8.02
N LEU A 119 2.32 6.99 6.97
CA LEU A 119 2.17 7.46 5.58
C LEU A 119 0.79 8.06 5.29
N GLN A 120 -0.28 7.57 5.94
CA GLN A 120 -1.62 8.15 5.83
C GLN A 120 -1.75 9.47 6.60
N GLU A 121 -1.06 9.61 7.72
CA GLU A 121 -1.16 10.81 8.55
C GLU A 121 -0.24 11.94 8.08
N ILE A 122 0.90 11.65 7.46
CA ILE A 122 1.75 12.70 6.88
C ILE A 122 1.12 13.39 5.66
N ILE A 123 0.14 12.77 5.00
CA ILE A 123 -0.63 13.41 3.91
C ILE A 123 -1.87 14.14 4.44
N SER A 124 -2.21 13.96 5.72
CA SER A 124 -3.31 14.66 6.39
C SER A 124 -2.82 15.99 6.96
N GLU A 125 -3.48 17.09 6.58
CA GLU A 125 -3.20 18.43 7.11
C GLU A 125 -3.33 18.50 8.65
N LYS A 126 -4.23 17.69 9.22
CA LYS A 126 -4.50 17.66 10.66
C LYS A 126 -3.34 17.04 11.45
N ASP A 127 -2.67 16.06 10.85
CA ASP A 127 -1.77 15.16 11.57
C ASP A 127 -0.30 15.39 11.21
N GLN A 128 0.00 15.93 10.02
CA GLN A 128 1.36 16.06 9.48
C GLN A 128 2.33 16.78 10.43
N ALA A 129 1.87 17.79 11.18
CA ALA A 129 2.71 18.59 12.07
C ALA A 129 3.42 17.77 13.16
N GLN A 130 2.80 16.68 13.65
CA GLN A 130 3.34 15.87 14.75
C GLN A 130 4.60 15.08 14.34
N TYR A 131 4.84 14.94 13.03
CA TYR A 131 5.95 14.20 12.46
C TYR A 131 7.15 15.06 12.07
N TRP A 132 7.01 16.39 12.17
CA TRP A 132 8.08 17.33 11.86
C TRP A 132 9.22 17.19 12.87
N TYR A 133 10.41 16.80 12.42
CA TYR A 133 11.53 16.49 13.32
C TYR A 133 12.56 17.63 13.46
N HIS A 134 12.50 18.66 12.61
CA HIS A 134 13.43 19.79 12.68
C HIS A 134 13.09 20.70 13.87
N ALA A 135 13.97 20.73 14.87
CA ALA A 135 13.85 21.65 16.01
C ALA A 135 14.25 23.10 15.64
N ASP A 136 15.03 23.26 14.58
CA ASP A 136 15.61 24.53 14.11
C ASP A 136 14.71 25.27 13.09
N LYS A 137 13.69 24.61 12.55
CA LYS A 137 12.83 25.16 11.49
C LYS A 137 11.37 25.11 11.89
N PRO A 138 10.61 26.20 11.69
CA PRO A 138 9.17 26.17 11.94
C PRO A 138 8.49 25.22 10.95
N TYR A 139 7.50 24.48 11.45
CA TYR A 139 6.65 23.65 10.61
C TYR A 139 5.76 24.54 9.72
N SER A 140 5.56 24.09 8.48
CA SER A 140 4.50 24.57 7.59
C SER A 140 3.93 23.37 6.84
N TYR A 141 2.63 23.39 6.57
CA TYR A 141 1.97 22.28 5.89
C TYR A 141 2.56 22.07 4.48
N VAL A 142 3.04 20.86 4.25
CA VAL A 142 3.57 20.37 2.98
C VAL A 142 2.43 19.74 2.22
N THR A 143 1.98 20.41 1.17
CA THR A 143 0.90 19.95 0.30
C THR A 143 1.31 18.78 -0.60
N ALA A 144 0.31 18.06 -1.14
CA ALA A 144 0.50 17.08 -2.21
C ALA A 144 1.39 17.59 -3.36
N ASP A 145 1.22 18.86 -3.77
CA ASP A 145 2.04 19.51 -4.80
C ASP A 145 3.51 19.60 -4.41
N SER A 146 3.78 19.97 -3.16
CA SER A 146 5.13 20.08 -2.64
C SER A 146 5.80 18.72 -2.53
N PHE A 147 5.08 17.69 -2.06
CA PHE A 147 5.60 16.32 -2.06
C PHE A 147 5.83 15.80 -3.47
N TYR A 148 4.90 16.01 -4.40
CA TYR A 148 5.04 15.63 -5.80
C TYR A 148 6.30 16.24 -6.43
N LYS A 149 6.51 17.55 -6.27
CA LYS A 149 7.73 18.23 -6.77
C LYS A 149 9.00 17.66 -6.13
N LYS A 150 9.00 17.46 -4.81
CA LYS A 150 10.13 16.84 -4.10
C LYS A 150 10.40 15.43 -4.63
N PHE A 151 9.36 14.62 -4.84
CA PHE A 151 9.48 13.28 -5.40
C PHE A 151 10.08 13.31 -6.80
N GLN A 152 9.57 14.14 -7.71
CA GLN A 152 10.11 14.30 -9.06
C GLN A 152 11.59 14.72 -9.09
N SER A 153 11.99 15.57 -8.14
CA SER A 153 13.39 16.01 -8.00
C SER A 153 14.30 15.01 -7.28
N SER A 154 13.72 13.96 -6.70
CA SER A 154 14.46 13.00 -5.89
C SER A 154 15.07 11.88 -6.75
N ARG A 155 16.12 11.24 -6.21
CA ARG A 155 16.71 10.03 -6.79
C ARG A 155 15.73 8.84 -6.91
N TYR A 156 14.58 8.91 -6.23
CA TYR A 156 13.57 7.85 -6.23
C TYR A 156 12.67 7.92 -7.46
N TRP A 157 12.61 9.07 -8.13
CA TRP A 157 11.86 9.23 -9.37
C TRP A 157 12.56 8.52 -10.52
N LYS A 158 11.92 7.48 -11.06
CA LYS A 158 12.42 6.77 -12.26
C LYS A 158 11.88 7.32 -13.58
N GLY A 159 11.02 8.34 -13.56
CA GLY A 159 10.32 8.82 -14.74
C GLY A 159 9.32 7.79 -15.28
N ALA A 160 8.27 8.24 -15.95
CA ALA A 160 7.55 7.38 -16.87
C ALA A 160 8.50 7.07 -18.03
N ARG A 161 9.22 5.96 -17.95
CA ARG A 161 9.87 5.34 -19.12
C ARG A 161 8.89 4.38 -19.76
#